data_AF-A0A8H5I0T2-F1
#
_entry.id   AF-A0A8H5I0T2-F1
#
_cell.length_a   1.000
_cell.length_b   1.000
_cell.length_c   1.000
_cell.angle_alpha   90.00
_cell.angle_beta   90.00
_cell.angle_gamma   90.00
#
_symmetry.space_group_name_H-M   'P 1'
#
loop_
_entity.id
_entity.type
_entity.pdbx_description
1 polymer ?
#
loop_
_entity_poly.entity_id
_entity_poly.type
_entity_poly.pdbx_seq_one_letter_code
_entity_poly.pdbx_strand_id
1 'polypeptide(L)'
;MTRTSRAAFPRAILKDRQSRSGLSNEMKKGGAGTHNWGKLGEMETDQGDVEPEYDSEGETAAMNEMKKNAASLMIAEASEQLAATGKRSTSVPNAKETEEAMQLRKHALNGQVDLAAIARSSVVLSSSPPKSVTGVNVNTK
;
A
#
# COMPACT_ATOMS: atom_id res chain seq x y z
N MET A 1 -12.31 13.63 -25.40
CA MET A 1 -12.45 14.65 -24.33
C MET A 1 -13.10 15.88 -24.91
N THR A 2 -14.27 16.28 -24.43
CA THR A 2 -15.00 17.47 -24.92
C THR A 2 -14.51 18.73 -24.19
N ARG A 3 -14.01 19.72 -24.94
CA ARG A 3 -13.73 21.07 -24.41
C ARG A 3 -15.07 21.75 -24.14
N THR A 4 -15.48 21.85 -22.88
CA THR A 4 -16.66 22.64 -22.52
C THR A 4 -16.36 24.13 -22.72
N SER A 5 -17.36 24.92 -23.11
CA SER A 5 -17.26 26.39 -23.24
C SER A 5 -16.73 27.06 -21.97
N ARG A 6 -16.93 26.41 -20.81
CA ARG A 6 -16.37 26.78 -19.50
C ARG A 6 -14.84 26.86 -19.46
N ALA A 7 -14.14 26.10 -20.31
CA ALA A 7 -12.69 26.13 -20.42
C ALA A 7 -12.16 27.37 -21.16
N ALA A 8 -13.02 28.15 -21.83
CA ALA A 8 -12.63 29.39 -22.51
C ALA A 8 -12.79 30.64 -21.62
N PHE A 9 -13.49 30.54 -20.48
CA PHE A 9 -13.74 31.68 -19.61
C PHE A 9 -12.74 31.73 -18.44
N PRO A 10 -11.93 32.81 -18.32
CA PRO A 10 -10.86 32.87 -17.31
C PRO A 10 -11.37 32.77 -15.87
N ARG A 11 -12.51 33.41 -15.57
CA ARG A 11 -13.13 33.31 -14.23
C ARG A 11 -13.59 31.89 -13.88
N ALA A 12 -14.00 31.11 -14.88
CA ALA A 12 -14.45 29.74 -14.66
C ALA A 12 -13.26 28.82 -14.35
N ILE A 13 -12.14 28.99 -15.06
CA ILE A 13 -10.88 28.28 -14.78
C ILE A 13 -10.41 28.59 -13.35
N LEU A 14 -10.40 29.87 -12.95
CA LEU A 14 -9.98 30.26 -11.61
C LEU A 14 -10.84 29.59 -10.53
N LYS A 15 -12.16 29.56 -10.71
CA LYS A 15 -13.07 28.93 -9.75
C LYS A 15 -12.97 27.41 -9.70
N ASP A 16 -12.57 26.78 -10.80
CA ASP A 16 -12.39 25.32 -10.88
C ASP A 16 -11.14 24.84 -10.13
N ARG A 17 -10.10 25.69 -10.08
CA ARG A 17 -8.87 25.43 -9.32
C ARG A 17 -9.07 25.56 -7.80
N GLN A 18 -10.15 26.20 -7.37
CA GLN A 18 -10.45 26.40 -5.95
C GLN A 18 -11.24 25.20 -5.42
N SER A 19 -10.83 24.68 -4.26
CA SER A 19 -11.58 23.62 -3.59
C SER A 19 -12.98 24.13 -3.22
N ARG A 20 -14.01 23.31 -3.49
CA ARG A 20 -15.39 23.62 -3.13
C ARG A 20 -15.74 23.24 -1.69
N SER A 21 -14.91 22.43 -1.04
CA SER A 21 -15.22 21.84 0.27
C SER A 21 -14.82 22.72 1.44
N GLY A 22 -14.06 23.80 1.21
CA GLY A 22 -13.54 24.68 2.26
C GLY A 22 -12.51 24.03 3.19
N LEU A 23 -12.14 22.77 2.94
CA LEU A 23 -11.08 22.05 3.65
C LEU A 23 -9.73 22.41 3.04
N SER A 24 -8.71 22.61 3.88
CA SER A 24 -7.34 22.82 3.42
C SER A 24 -6.77 21.51 2.84
N ASN A 25 -5.97 21.62 1.78
CA ASN A 25 -5.21 20.52 1.18
C ASN A 25 -3.84 20.36 1.85
N GLU A 26 -3.77 20.56 3.17
CA GLU A 26 -2.53 20.41 3.92
C GLU A 26 -2.17 18.94 4.08
N MET A 27 -0.89 18.61 3.85
CA MET A 27 -0.40 17.25 4.10
C MET A 27 -0.46 16.95 5.59
N LYS A 28 -1.27 15.96 5.96
CA LYS A 28 -1.35 15.50 7.35
C LYS A 28 0.02 15.00 7.79
N LYS A 29 0.48 15.50 8.95
CA LYS A 29 1.78 15.14 9.55
C LYS A 29 2.98 15.36 8.61
N GLY A 30 2.89 16.35 7.72
CA GLY A 30 3.97 16.69 6.78
C GLY A 30 4.34 15.58 5.78
N GLY A 31 3.42 14.63 5.53
CA GLY A 31 3.68 13.48 4.66
C GLY A 31 4.37 12.29 5.36
N ALA A 32 4.62 12.36 6.66
CA ALA A 32 5.22 11.25 7.41
C ALA A 32 4.23 10.10 7.66
N GLY A 33 4.68 8.85 7.54
CA GLY A 33 3.92 7.64 7.84
C GLY A 33 3.81 6.67 6.66
N THR A 34 3.53 5.39 6.96
CA THR A 34 3.60 4.26 6.01
C THR A 34 2.68 4.36 4.78
N HIS A 35 1.61 5.14 4.88
CA HIS A 35 0.62 5.31 3.81
C HIS A 35 0.59 6.75 3.26
N ASN A 36 1.49 7.62 3.73
CA ASN A 36 1.63 8.96 3.20
C ASN A 36 2.72 8.99 2.12
N TRP A 37 2.82 10.10 1.40
CA TRP A 37 3.72 10.25 0.26
C TRP A 37 5.20 10.45 0.63
N GLY A 38 5.55 10.34 1.91
CA GLY A 38 6.88 10.62 2.45
C GLY A 38 7.03 12.07 2.91
N LYS A 39 8.00 12.31 3.80
CA LYS A 39 8.32 13.62 4.33
C LYS A 39 9.34 14.32 3.42
N LEU A 40 9.05 15.56 3.01
CA LEU A 40 10.03 16.39 2.30
C LEU A 40 11.23 16.66 3.25
N GLY A 41 12.43 16.22 2.86
CA GLY A 41 13.68 16.43 3.60
C GLY A 41 14.13 15.28 4.50
N GLU A 42 13.38 14.17 4.59
CA GLU A 42 13.81 12.99 5.37
C GLU A 42 14.74 12.04 4.58
N MET A 43 14.81 12.20 3.26
CA MET A 43 15.66 11.37 2.39
C MET A 43 17.16 11.56 2.63
N GLU A 44 17.57 12.63 3.31
CA GLU A 44 18.98 12.99 3.50
C GLU A 44 19.62 12.34 4.74
N THR A 45 18.82 11.82 5.68
CA THR A 45 19.34 11.43 7.01
C THR A 45 19.42 9.92 7.24
N ASP A 46 18.83 9.09 6.36
CA ASP A 46 18.79 7.63 6.52
C ASP A 46 19.74 6.87 5.57
N GLN A 47 20.55 7.61 4.78
CA GLN A 47 21.63 7.05 3.95
C GLN A 47 22.95 7.71 4.37
N GLY A 48 23.64 7.09 5.33
CA GLY A 48 25.00 7.49 5.68
C GLY A 48 25.92 7.42 4.45
N ASP A 49 26.61 8.54 4.22
CA ASP A 49 27.89 8.68 3.51
C ASP A 49 28.02 8.02 2.14
N VAL A 50 27.37 8.57 1.11
CA VAL A 50 27.88 8.49 -0.26
C VAL A 50 27.75 9.88 -0.90
N GLU A 51 28.83 10.63 -0.88
CA GLU A 51 29.06 11.81 -1.72
C GLU A 51 29.27 11.28 -3.16
N PRO A 52 28.35 11.52 -4.12
CA PRO A 52 28.62 11.21 -5.51
C PRO A 52 29.36 12.42 -6.12
N GLU A 53 30.67 12.30 -6.23
CA GLU A 53 31.49 13.18 -7.07
C GLU A 53 31.00 13.00 -8.53
N TYR A 54 30.16 13.92 -9.00
CA TYR A 54 29.58 13.87 -10.35
C TYR A 54 30.64 14.15 -11.41
N ASP A 55 31.36 13.13 -11.88
CA ASP A 55 32.09 13.18 -13.15
C ASP A 55 31.09 12.93 -14.31
N SER A 56 30.43 14.01 -14.72
CA SER A 56 29.26 14.03 -15.61
C SER A 56 29.54 13.52 -17.04
N GLU A 57 30.78 13.23 -17.42
CA GLU A 57 31.12 12.99 -18.84
C GLU A 57 31.45 11.52 -19.17
N GLY A 58 31.77 10.67 -18.19
CA GLY A 58 32.15 9.26 -18.39
C GLY A 58 31.06 8.21 -18.13
N GLU A 59 30.11 8.46 -17.23
CA GLU A 59 29.20 7.43 -16.71
C GLU A 59 28.08 6.99 -17.66
N THR A 60 27.67 7.85 -18.60
CA THR A 60 26.51 7.57 -19.47
C THR A 60 26.75 6.41 -20.45
N ALA A 61 28.00 6.20 -20.86
CA ALA A 61 28.37 5.11 -21.75
C ALA A 61 28.48 3.77 -20.99
N ALA A 62 29.13 3.75 -19.83
CA ALA A 62 29.31 2.54 -19.02
C ALA A 62 27.99 2.02 -18.43
N MET A 63 27.10 2.91 -17.98
CA MET A 63 25.81 2.52 -17.39
C MET A 63 24.89 1.84 -18.42
N ASN A 64 24.97 2.22 -19.70
CA ASN A 64 24.13 1.65 -20.76
C ASN A 64 24.58 0.24 -21.16
N GLU A 65 25.87 -0.06 -21.07
CA GLU A 65 26.42 -1.39 -21.34
C GLU A 65 26.16 -2.36 -20.17
N MET A 66 26.33 -1.89 -18.92
CA MET A 66 26.01 -2.68 -17.73
C MET A 66 24.51 -3.01 -17.63
N LYS A 67 23.62 -2.08 -18.01
CA LYS A 67 22.17 -2.27 -17.96
C LYS A 67 21.68 -3.35 -18.94
N LYS A 68 22.34 -3.52 -20.09
CA LYS A 68 22.01 -4.58 -21.05
C LYS A 68 22.39 -5.96 -20.53
N ASN A 69 23.55 -6.08 -19.90
CA ASN A 69 24.02 -7.36 -19.34
C ASN A 69 23.28 -7.74 -18.05
N ALA A 70 22.99 -6.77 -17.18
CA ALA A 70 22.24 -7.00 -15.95
C ALA A 70 20.76 -7.37 -16.21
N ALA A 71 20.13 -6.78 -17.24
CA ALA A 71 18.76 -7.15 -17.62
C ALA A 71 18.67 -8.62 -18.07
N SER A 72 19.70 -9.14 -18.76
CA SER A 72 19.71 -10.53 -19.21
C SER A 72 19.93 -11.53 -18.07
N LEU A 73 20.69 -11.18 -17.03
CA LEU A 73 20.86 -12.02 -15.83
C LEU A 73 19.61 -11.98 -14.92
N MET A 74 19.02 -10.80 -14.72
CA MET A 74 17.86 -10.64 -13.84
C MET A 74 16.60 -11.34 -14.38
N ILE A 75 16.43 -11.48 -15.69
CA ILE A 75 15.29 -12.21 -16.27
C ILE A 75 15.40 -13.73 -16.00
N ALA A 76 16.62 -14.28 -16.02
CA ALA A 76 16.85 -15.70 -15.72
C ALA A 76 16.66 -15.99 -14.21
N GLU A 77 17.21 -15.15 -13.34
CA GLU A 77 17.14 -15.33 -11.88
C GLU A 77 15.74 -15.03 -11.29
N ALA A 78 15.00 -14.08 -11.87
CA ALA A 78 13.62 -13.81 -11.47
C ALA A 78 12.67 -14.98 -11.77
N SER A 79 12.98 -15.82 -12.76
CA SER A 79 12.15 -16.99 -13.09
C SER A 79 12.26 -18.11 -12.05
N GLU A 80 13.39 -18.19 -11.35
CA GLU A 80 13.68 -19.25 -10.37
C GLU A 80 13.28 -18.83 -8.94
N GLN A 81 13.42 -17.55 -8.58
CA GLN A 81 13.05 -17.02 -7.26
C GLN A 81 11.55 -16.79 -7.05
N LEU A 82 10.75 -16.67 -8.12
CA LEU A 82 9.28 -16.53 -8.04
C LEU A 82 8.55 -17.82 -7.61
N ALA A 83 9.26 -18.94 -7.48
CA ALA A 83 8.69 -20.20 -6.97
C ALA A 83 8.62 -20.25 -5.43
N ALA A 84 9.38 -19.42 -4.70
CA ALA A 84 9.55 -19.56 -3.24
C ALA A 84 8.89 -18.46 -2.38
N THR A 85 8.46 -17.33 -2.95
CA THR A 85 7.72 -16.31 -2.19
C THR A 85 6.23 -16.64 -2.21
N GLY A 86 5.73 -17.14 -1.08
CA GLY A 86 4.35 -17.58 -0.87
C GLY A 86 3.33 -16.66 -1.52
N LYS A 87 2.66 -17.21 -2.54
CA LYS A 87 1.48 -16.63 -3.17
C LYS A 87 0.48 -16.34 -2.05
N ARG A 88 0.13 -15.06 -1.85
CA ARG A 88 -1.04 -14.71 -1.03
C ARG A 88 -2.27 -15.23 -1.76
N SER A 89 -2.72 -16.42 -1.38
CA SER A 89 -3.93 -17.04 -1.91
C SER A 89 -5.10 -16.10 -1.62
N THR A 90 -5.60 -15.42 -2.65
CA THR A 90 -6.86 -14.65 -2.58
C THR A 90 -8.08 -15.56 -2.65
N SER A 91 -7.96 -16.82 -2.21
CA SER A 91 -9.07 -17.76 -2.18
C SER A 91 -10.02 -17.36 -1.07
N VAL A 92 -11.31 -17.30 -1.41
CA VAL A 92 -12.39 -17.21 -0.43
C VAL A 92 -12.17 -18.33 0.60
N PRO A 93 -12.13 -18.02 1.90
CA PRO A 93 -11.85 -19.02 2.92
C PRO A 93 -12.91 -20.11 2.87
N ASN A 94 -12.47 -21.36 2.84
CA ASN A 94 -13.38 -22.50 2.88
C ASN A 94 -13.90 -22.71 4.31
N ALA A 95 -15.13 -23.20 4.48
CA ALA A 95 -15.73 -23.41 5.79
C ALA A 95 -14.85 -24.31 6.70
N LYS A 96 -14.21 -25.33 6.13
CA LYS A 96 -13.27 -26.21 6.86
C LYS A 96 -12.07 -25.46 7.44
N GLU A 97 -11.50 -24.55 6.67
CA GLU A 97 -10.35 -23.73 7.10
C GLU A 97 -10.75 -22.75 8.21
N THR A 98 -11.99 -22.26 8.20
CA THR A 98 -12.51 -21.39 9.27
C THR A 98 -12.63 -22.13 10.60
N GLU A 99 -13.10 -23.38 10.58
CA GLU A 99 -13.26 -24.20 11.79
C GLU A 99 -11.90 -24.57 12.40
N GLU A 100 -10.94 -24.96 11.57
CA GLU A 100 -9.57 -25.26 12.00
C GLU A 100 -8.89 -24.01 12.60
N ALA A 101 -9.05 -22.85 11.97
CA ALA A 101 -8.55 -21.58 12.49
C ALA A 101 -9.18 -21.23 13.85
N MET A 102 -10.48 -21.51 14.04
CA MET A 102 -11.15 -21.30 15.32
C MET A 102 -10.63 -22.26 16.40
N GLN A 103 -10.40 -23.52 16.07
CA GLN A 103 -9.85 -24.51 17.01
C GLN A 103 -8.44 -24.12 17.45
N LEU A 104 -7.55 -23.74 16.51
CA LEU A 104 -6.19 -23.28 16.82
C LEU A 104 -6.19 -22.10 17.81
N ARG A 105 -7.10 -21.14 17.64
CA ARG A 105 -7.23 -20.01 18.57
C ARG A 105 -7.86 -20.39 19.91
N LYS A 106 -8.81 -21.32 19.93
CA LYS A 106 -9.42 -21.82 21.19
C LYS A 106 -8.39 -22.55 22.05
N HIS A 107 -7.51 -23.34 21.43
CA HIS A 107 -6.45 -24.05 22.15
C HIS A 107 -5.26 -23.16 22.53
N ALA A 108 -5.16 -21.96 21.96
CA ALA A 108 -4.10 -21.00 22.29
C ALA A 108 -4.13 -20.50 23.75
N LEU A 109 -5.26 -20.61 24.44
CA LEU A 109 -5.35 -20.19 25.85
C LEU A 109 -4.78 -21.24 26.83
N ASN A 110 -4.58 -22.48 26.38
CA ASN A 110 -4.31 -23.63 27.25
C ASN A 110 -2.85 -24.11 27.24
N GLY A 111 -1.90 -23.39 26.64
CA GLY A 111 -0.49 -23.78 26.67
C GLY A 111 0.34 -23.34 25.46
N GLN A 112 1.29 -24.17 25.04
CA GLN A 112 2.26 -23.89 23.98
C GLN A 112 1.55 -23.60 22.64
N VAL A 113 1.63 -22.34 22.21
CA VAL A 113 0.94 -21.82 21.02
C VAL A 113 1.92 -21.70 19.86
N ASP A 114 1.57 -22.30 18.72
CA ASP A 114 2.26 -21.99 17.46
C ASP A 114 1.78 -20.64 16.91
N LEU A 115 2.52 -19.59 17.25
CA LEU A 115 2.25 -18.22 16.79
C LEU A 115 2.29 -18.12 15.25
N ALA A 116 3.11 -18.94 14.58
CA ALA A 116 3.19 -18.95 13.12
C ALA A 116 1.94 -19.57 12.49
N ALA A 117 1.32 -20.57 13.12
CA ALA A 117 0.04 -21.11 12.68
C ALA A 117 -1.11 -20.08 12.84
N ILE A 118 -1.11 -19.31 13.93
CA ILE A 118 -2.09 -18.22 14.13
C ILE A 118 -1.90 -17.10 13.10
N ALA A 119 -0.65 -16.70 12.82
CA ALA A 119 -0.37 -15.69 11.83
C ALA A 119 -0.86 -16.11 10.44
N ARG A 120 -0.64 -17.38 10.06
CA ARG A 120 -1.09 -17.94 8.78
C ARG A 120 -2.62 -18.00 8.64
N SER A 121 -3.33 -18.32 9.72
CA SER A 121 -4.80 -18.40 9.74
C SER A 121 -5.51 -17.07 10.05
N SER A 122 -4.75 -16.00 10.27
CA SER A 122 -5.29 -14.70 10.70
C SER A 122 -6.28 -14.07 9.72
N VAL A 123 -6.02 -14.27 8.42
CA VAL A 123 -6.82 -13.73 7.30
C VAL A 123 -8.19 -14.39 7.22
N VAL A 124 -8.29 -15.68 7.56
CA VAL A 124 -9.51 -16.50 7.45
C VAL A 124 -10.61 -16.02 8.41
N LEU A 125 -10.23 -15.46 9.56
CA LEU A 125 -11.15 -15.00 10.62
C LEU A 125 -11.29 -13.47 10.67
N SER A 126 -10.72 -12.74 9.71
CA SER A 126 -10.83 -11.28 9.63
C SER A 126 -12.19 -10.88 9.07
N SER A 127 -13.22 -10.91 9.92
CA SER A 127 -14.54 -10.39 9.60
C SER A 127 -14.73 -9.03 10.27
N SER A 128 -15.13 -8.02 9.50
CA SER A 128 -15.47 -6.71 10.04
C SER A 128 -16.67 -6.81 11.00
N PRO A 129 -16.77 -5.97 12.04
CA PRO A 129 -17.92 -5.95 12.94
C PRO A 129 -19.24 -5.85 12.15
N PRO A 130 -20.28 -6.63 12.52
CA PRO A 130 -21.58 -6.51 11.88
C PRO A 130 -22.12 -5.09 12.13
N LYS A 131 -22.58 -4.42 11.07
CA LYS A 131 -23.23 -3.11 11.20
C LYS A 131 -24.45 -3.27 12.10
N SER A 132 -24.44 -2.67 13.29
CA SER A 132 -25.64 -2.57 14.12
C SER A 132 -26.62 -1.66 13.39
N VAL A 133 -27.74 -2.23 12.94
CA VAL A 133 -28.87 -1.44 12.46
C VAL A 133 -29.49 -0.82 13.70
N THR A 134 -29.16 0.44 13.99
CA THR A 134 -29.80 1.20 15.06
C THR A 134 -31.25 1.47 14.65
N GLY A 135 -32.17 0.73 15.25
CA GLY A 135 -33.61 0.88 15.05
C GLY A 135 -34.05 2.28 15.49
N VAL A 136 -34.40 3.13 14.53
CA VAL A 136 -35.09 4.40 14.79
C VAL A 136 -36.53 4.05 15.17
N ASN A 137 -36.79 4.03 16.48
CA ASN A 137 -38.14 3.93 17.01
C ASN A 137 -38.79 5.32 16.90
N VAL A 138 -39.43 5.60 15.76
CA VAL A 138 -40.29 6.78 15.61
C VAL A 138 -41.63 6.49 16.26
N ASN A 139 -41.73 6.87 17.52
CA ASN A 139 -42.99 6.93 18.24
C ASN A 139 -43.15 8.36 18.76
N THR A 140 -44.00 9.17 18.13
CA THR A 140 -44.58 10.39 18.73
C THR A 140 -45.86 10.76 17.99
N LYS A 141 -46.97 10.42 18.68
CA LYS A 141 -48.32 11.01 18.75
C LYS A 141 -48.89 11.79 17.57
#